data_AF-A0A967YSZ1-F1
#
_entry.id   AF-A0A967YSZ1-F1
#
_cell.length_a   1.000
_cell.length_b   1.000
_cell.length_c   1.000
_cell.angle_alpha   90.00
_cell.angle_beta   90.00
_cell.angle_gamma   90.00
#
_symmetry.space_group_name_H-M   'P 1'
#
loop_
_entity.id
_entity.type
_entity.pdbx_description
1 polymer ?
#
loop_
_entity_poly.entity_id
_entity_poly.type
_entity_poly.pdbx_seq_one_letter_code
_entity_poly.pdbx_strand_id
1 'polypeptide(L)'
;MFLEIETNLTNGPQPDRILINLKKQAISVSVNTYTVYTFDLVGRLITLFDGGYTFRRSLDNRVMQKGSISTNGDTHHVRLWLNLKQRRNLIDQVHERIWRLYHLLKIHRLEVLSATPQDILAVREAIVNALEGILFFDFNQLENEAEIFSSIYGRVGILPPDMYLSILLQATQGCSYNKCSYCNFYKGESYRIKSEGEFLKHIRDVKGFFGGSLPLRKQLFLGEANALDLPQALLLRFFEEINQEFHFKGNSEAESGRPTPPLKGIYSFLSAFHKNRKTSDDFAELQAKHLRRVYIGMETGSNRLLK
;
A
#
# COMPACT_ATOMS: atom_id res chain seq x y z
N MET A 1 -9.11 -11.10 -15.50
CA MET A 1 -10.03 -10.78 -16.60
C MET A 1 -9.41 -9.62 -17.36
N PHE A 2 -9.47 -9.61 -18.69
CA PHE A 2 -8.94 -8.50 -19.48
C PHE A 2 -9.82 -8.24 -20.71
N LEU A 3 -9.74 -7.01 -21.20
CA LEU A 3 -10.36 -6.55 -22.43
C LEU A 3 -9.37 -5.65 -23.17
N GLU A 4 -9.15 -5.94 -24.43
CA GLU A 4 -8.36 -5.14 -25.36
C GLU A 4 -9.30 -4.54 -26.41
N ILE A 5 -9.24 -3.23 -26.57
CA ILE A 5 -10.12 -2.47 -27.47
C ILE A 5 -9.31 -1.46 -28.29
N GLU A 6 -9.91 -1.04 -29.40
CA GLU A 6 -9.42 0.07 -30.22
C GLU A 6 -10.39 1.26 -30.15
N THR A 7 -9.88 2.47 -29.84
CA THR A 7 -10.70 3.69 -29.72
C THR A 7 -9.89 4.97 -29.77
N ASN A 8 -10.51 6.10 -30.12
CA ASN A 8 -9.88 7.42 -30.09
C ASN A 8 -10.01 8.08 -28.69
N LEU A 9 -9.11 7.75 -27.77
CA LEU A 9 -9.08 8.30 -26.41
C LEU A 9 -8.19 9.56 -26.30
N THR A 10 -7.05 9.56 -26.99
CA THR A 10 -6.02 10.60 -26.95
C THR A 10 -6.17 11.64 -28.06
N ASN A 11 -7.20 11.51 -28.93
CA ASN A 11 -7.43 12.36 -30.11
C ASN A 11 -6.25 12.37 -31.10
N GLY A 12 -5.46 11.30 -31.14
CA GLY A 12 -4.37 11.13 -32.11
C GLY A 12 -4.84 10.81 -33.54
N PRO A 13 -3.92 10.81 -34.52
CA PRO A 13 -4.23 10.51 -35.91
C PRO A 13 -4.55 9.02 -36.15
N GLN A 14 -4.17 8.14 -35.22
CA GLN A 14 -4.47 6.71 -35.23
C GLN A 14 -5.28 6.35 -33.98
N PRO A 15 -6.15 5.33 -34.05
CA PRO A 15 -6.86 4.83 -32.89
C PRO A 15 -5.90 4.33 -31.80
N ASP A 16 -6.27 4.56 -30.55
CA ASP A 16 -5.54 4.04 -29.41
C ASP A 16 -5.90 2.59 -29.14
N ARG A 17 -4.87 1.77 -28.91
CA ARG A 17 -5.02 0.44 -28.33
C ARG A 17 -5.05 0.52 -26.83
N ILE A 18 -6.14 0.06 -26.23
CA ILE A 18 -6.34 0.08 -24.78
C ILE A 18 -6.44 -1.34 -24.25
N LEU A 19 -5.58 -1.66 -23.28
CA LEU A 19 -5.65 -2.90 -22.54
C LEU A 19 -6.09 -2.63 -21.10
N ILE A 20 -7.25 -3.16 -20.72
CA ILE A 20 -7.78 -3.11 -19.36
C ILE A 20 -7.65 -4.48 -18.74
N ASN A 21 -6.99 -4.57 -17.59
CA ASN A 21 -6.75 -5.83 -16.90
C ASN A 21 -7.22 -5.74 -15.44
N LEU A 22 -8.22 -6.54 -15.11
CA LEU A 22 -8.69 -6.79 -13.75
C LEU A 22 -7.92 -7.99 -13.18
N LYS A 23 -6.88 -7.69 -12.41
CA LYS A 23 -6.04 -8.68 -11.71
C LYS A 23 -6.60 -8.94 -10.32
N LYS A 24 -6.17 -10.04 -9.69
CA LYS A 24 -6.59 -10.39 -8.32
C LYS A 24 -6.26 -9.34 -7.24
N GLN A 25 -5.35 -8.41 -7.52
CA GLN A 25 -4.80 -7.47 -6.52
C GLN A 25 -4.85 -6.00 -6.97
N ALA A 26 -5.14 -5.74 -8.24
CA ALA A 26 -5.07 -4.40 -8.82
C ALA A 26 -5.81 -4.34 -10.15
N ILE A 27 -6.16 -3.13 -10.56
CA ILE A 27 -6.70 -2.82 -11.88
C ILE A 27 -5.61 -2.09 -12.65
N SER A 28 -5.37 -2.44 -13.92
CA SER A 28 -4.46 -1.68 -14.79
C SER A 28 -5.11 -1.33 -16.10
N VAL A 29 -4.91 -0.09 -16.54
CA VAL A 29 -5.34 0.42 -17.86
C VAL A 29 -4.10 0.88 -18.59
N SER A 30 -3.84 0.32 -19.77
CA SER A 30 -2.70 0.68 -20.61
C SER A 30 -3.19 1.31 -21.90
N VAL A 31 -2.55 2.38 -22.36
CA VAL A 31 -2.87 3.10 -23.61
C VAL A 31 -1.64 3.10 -24.49
N ASN A 32 -1.73 2.50 -25.68
CA ASN A 32 -0.67 2.42 -26.70
C ASN A 32 0.68 1.91 -26.19
N THR A 33 0.71 1.18 -25.06
CA THR A 33 1.93 0.76 -24.32
C THR A 33 2.76 1.89 -23.69
N TYR A 34 2.52 3.15 -24.03
CA TYR A 34 3.28 4.31 -23.53
C TYR A 34 2.79 4.83 -22.18
N THR A 35 1.50 4.65 -21.89
CA THR A 35 0.90 5.11 -20.65
C THR A 35 0.24 3.94 -19.92
N VAL A 36 0.56 3.75 -18.64
CA VAL A 36 -0.01 2.67 -17.82
C VAL A 36 -0.46 3.23 -16.48
N TYR A 37 -1.77 3.14 -16.24
CA TYR A 37 -2.39 3.43 -14.95
C TYR A 37 -2.52 2.13 -14.14
N THR A 38 -2.20 2.17 -12.86
CA THR A 38 -2.45 1.07 -11.93
C THR A 38 -3.18 1.59 -10.71
N PHE A 39 -4.32 0.97 -10.42
CA PHE A 39 -5.20 1.27 -9.30
C PHE A 39 -5.27 0.08 -8.36
N ASP A 40 -5.58 0.34 -7.09
CA ASP A 40 -5.98 -0.74 -6.18
C ASP A 40 -7.39 -1.25 -6.53
N LEU A 41 -7.87 -2.28 -5.82
CA LEU A 41 -9.14 -2.91 -6.16
C LEU A 41 -10.37 -2.04 -5.85
N VAL A 42 -10.24 -0.98 -5.04
CA VAL A 42 -11.34 -0.05 -4.82
C VAL A 42 -11.30 1.13 -5.80
N GLY A 43 -10.17 1.37 -6.47
CA GLY A 43 -10.05 2.38 -7.53
C GLY A 43 -9.06 3.51 -7.24
N ARG A 44 -8.33 3.47 -6.12
CA ARG A 44 -7.32 4.50 -5.81
C ARG A 44 -6.12 4.34 -6.73
N LEU A 45 -5.65 5.44 -7.31
CA LEU A 45 -4.41 5.45 -8.10
C LEU A 45 -3.22 5.02 -7.23
N ILE A 46 -2.41 4.07 -7.71
CA ILE A 46 -1.16 3.63 -7.05
C ILE A 46 0.04 4.15 -7.84
N THR A 47 0.08 3.84 -9.12
CA THR A 47 1.16 4.25 -10.03
C THR A 47 0.63 4.65 -11.39
N LEU A 48 1.30 5.60 -12.00
CA LEU A 48 1.14 5.99 -13.39
C LEU A 48 2.52 5.95 -14.04
N PHE A 49 2.65 5.24 -15.16
CA PHE A 49 3.80 5.38 -16.05
C PHE A 49 3.36 6.19 -17.27
N ASP A 50 4.07 7.26 -17.59
CA ASP A 50 3.79 8.09 -18.76
C ASP A 50 5.08 8.73 -19.28
N GLY A 51 5.34 8.60 -20.58
CA GLY A 51 6.47 9.29 -21.24
C GLY A 51 7.84 9.04 -20.61
N GLY A 52 8.10 7.82 -20.11
CA GLY A 52 9.36 7.46 -19.45
C GLY A 52 9.45 7.84 -17.96
N TYR A 53 8.42 8.48 -17.41
CA TYR A 53 8.34 8.79 -15.98
C TYR A 53 7.36 7.88 -15.27
N THR A 54 7.71 7.49 -14.03
CA THR A 54 6.82 6.80 -13.09
C THR A 54 6.38 7.76 -12.00
N PHE A 55 5.09 7.98 -11.87
CA PHE A 55 4.46 8.69 -10.78
C PHE A 55 3.93 7.68 -9.77
N ARG A 56 4.35 7.78 -8.51
CA ARG A 56 3.87 6.92 -7.43
C ARG A 56 3.11 7.75 -6.41
N ARG A 57 1.84 7.43 -6.22
CA ARG A 57 1.01 8.03 -5.18
C ARG A 57 1.21 7.28 -3.86
N SER A 58 1.33 8.04 -2.79
CA SER A 58 1.35 7.53 -1.42
C SER A 58 -0.05 7.56 -0.82
N LEU A 59 -0.23 6.94 0.36
CA LEU A 59 -1.54 6.85 0.99
C LEU A 59 -2.03 8.19 1.55
N ASP A 60 -1.12 9.10 1.89
CA ASP A 60 -1.41 10.51 2.25
C ASP A 60 -1.54 11.43 1.03
N ASN A 61 -1.82 10.84 -0.14
CA ASN A 61 -1.99 11.50 -1.42
C ASN A 61 -0.79 12.33 -1.92
N ARG A 62 0.43 12.22 -1.38
CA ARG A 62 1.59 12.81 -2.06
C ARG A 62 1.96 11.99 -3.30
N VAL A 63 2.42 12.66 -4.35
CA VAL A 63 2.85 12.01 -5.59
C VAL A 63 4.33 12.30 -5.84
N MET A 64 5.08 11.23 -6.08
CA MET A 64 6.49 11.30 -6.41
C MET A 64 6.69 10.89 -7.87
N GLN A 65 7.27 11.79 -8.66
CA GLN A 65 7.75 11.50 -10.00
C GLN A 65 9.16 10.89 -9.91
N LYS A 66 9.36 9.81 -10.66
CA LYS A 66 10.63 9.12 -10.83
C LYS A 66 10.93 8.96 -12.31
N GLY A 67 12.17 9.14 -12.72
CA GLY A 67 12.60 8.91 -14.09
C GLY A 67 14.11 8.95 -14.23
N SER A 68 14.57 8.93 -15.46
CA SER A 68 15.97 9.11 -15.81
C SER A 68 16.06 10.11 -16.96
N ILE A 69 16.98 11.06 -16.84
CA ILE A 69 17.33 11.99 -17.91
C ILE A 69 18.76 11.65 -18.32
N SER A 70 18.97 11.38 -19.61
CA SER A 70 20.31 11.18 -20.16
C SER A 70 20.77 12.45 -20.87
N THR A 71 21.90 13.01 -20.44
CA THR A 71 22.54 14.19 -21.04
C THR A 71 24.01 13.89 -21.28
N ASN A 72 24.49 14.06 -22.52
CA ASN A 72 25.89 13.83 -22.90
C ASN A 72 26.48 12.46 -22.49
N GLY A 73 25.66 11.41 -22.49
CA GLY A 73 26.07 10.05 -22.10
C GLY A 73 25.93 9.75 -20.59
N ASP A 74 25.73 10.76 -19.74
CA ASP A 74 25.47 10.59 -18.32
C ASP A 74 23.97 10.46 -18.03
N THR A 75 23.60 9.47 -17.22
CA THR A 75 22.21 9.25 -16.82
C THR A 75 21.98 9.73 -15.39
N HIS A 76 21.12 10.74 -15.25
CA HIS A 76 20.72 11.29 -13.96
C HIS A 76 19.33 10.76 -13.56
N HIS A 77 19.22 10.18 -12.37
CA HIS A 77 17.95 9.75 -11.82
C HIS A 77 17.18 10.93 -11.21
N VAL A 78 15.95 11.12 -11.66
CA VAL A 78 15.05 12.16 -11.14
C VAL A 78 14.14 11.55 -10.09
N ARG A 79 14.01 12.21 -8.94
CA ARG A 79 13.06 11.87 -7.88
C ARG A 79 12.50 13.14 -7.26
N LEU A 80 11.31 13.57 -7.71
CA LEU A 80 10.71 14.84 -7.34
C LEU A 80 9.31 14.63 -6.75
N TRP A 81 9.02 15.32 -5.65
CA TRP A 81 7.66 15.42 -5.14
C TRP A 81 6.90 16.49 -5.91
N LEU A 82 5.72 16.13 -6.43
CA LEU A 82 4.86 17.10 -7.10
C LEU A 82 4.27 18.08 -6.09
N ASN A 83 4.21 19.35 -6.46
CA ASN A 83 3.46 20.34 -5.69
C ASN A 83 1.95 20.15 -5.88
N LEU A 84 1.13 20.87 -5.10
CA LEU A 84 -0.34 20.76 -5.12
C LEU A 84 -0.94 20.91 -6.53
N LYS A 85 -0.50 21.94 -7.27
CA LYS A 85 -1.01 22.22 -8.63
C LYS A 85 -0.66 21.10 -9.61
N GLN A 86 0.59 20.63 -9.58
CA GLN A 86 1.06 19.53 -10.42
C GLN A 86 0.34 18.22 -10.10
N ARG A 87 0.19 17.91 -8.81
CA ARG A 87 -0.54 16.72 -8.35
C ARG A 87 -2.00 16.75 -8.78
N ARG A 88 -2.69 17.88 -8.59
CA ARG A 88 -4.09 18.04 -8.98
C ARG A 88 -4.27 17.85 -10.47
N ASN A 89 -3.46 18.54 -11.28
CA ASN A 89 -3.51 18.40 -12.73
C ASN A 89 -3.29 16.94 -13.18
N LEU A 90 -2.32 16.24 -12.58
CA LEU A 90 -2.08 14.82 -12.89
C LEU A 90 -3.30 13.95 -12.59
N ILE A 91 -3.91 14.11 -11.40
CA ILE A 91 -5.08 13.31 -10.99
C ILE A 91 -6.30 13.66 -11.84
N ASP A 92 -6.55 14.94 -12.11
CA ASP A 92 -7.67 15.39 -12.96
C ASP A 92 -7.52 14.83 -14.39
N GLN A 93 -6.31 14.81 -14.96
CA GLN A 93 -6.05 14.20 -16.27
C GLN A 93 -6.29 12.68 -16.28
N VAL A 94 -5.87 11.97 -15.21
CA VAL A 94 -6.16 10.54 -15.05
C VAL A 94 -7.67 10.33 -15.00
N HIS A 95 -8.38 11.12 -14.18
CA HIS A 95 -9.81 11.01 -13.99
C HIS A 95 -10.59 11.29 -15.29
N GLU A 96 -10.27 12.38 -15.99
CA GLU A 96 -10.87 12.73 -17.28
C GLU A 96 -10.68 11.60 -18.31
N ARG A 97 -9.47 11.03 -18.38
CA ARG A 97 -9.17 9.96 -19.33
C ARG A 97 -9.92 8.66 -19.00
N ILE A 98 -10.00 8.29 -17.72
CA ILE A 98 -10.80 7.14 -17.28
C ILE A 98 -12.29 7.39 -17.53
N TRP A 99 -12.77 8.63 -17.35
CA TRP A 99 -14.16 9.00 -17.58
C TRP A 99 -14.52 8.83 -19.07
N ARG A 100 -13.68 9.32 -19.97
CA ARG A 100 -13.86 9.13 -21.42
C ARG A 100 -13.93 7.64 -21.78
N LEU A 101 -13.00 6.84 -21.25
CA LEU A 101 -12.96 5.39 -21.47
C LEU A 101 -14.24 4.71 -20.96
N TYR A 102 -14.69 5.07 -19.75
CA TYR A 102 -15.93 4.57 -19.16
C TYR A 102 -17.15 4.89 -20.03
N HIS A 103 -17.27 6.12 -20.54
CA HIS A 103 -18.38 6.51 -21.42
C HIS A 103 -18.38 5.73 -22.74
N LEU A 104 -17.22 5.61 -23.38
CA LEU A 104 -17.07 4.81 -24.60
C LEU A 104 -17.49 3.35 -24.38
N LEU A 105 -17.11 2.79 -23.23
CA LEU A 105 -17.51 1.45 -22.79
C LEU A 105 -18.96 1.34 -22.35
N LYS A 106 -19.70 2.42 -22.05
CA LYS A 106 -21.16 2.34 -21.81
C LYS A 106 -21.94 2.39 -23.11
N ILE A 107 -21.52 3.19 -24.09
CA ILE A 107 -22.31 3.45 -25.32
C ILE A 107 -22.13 2.40 -26.45
N HIS A 108 -21.46 1.27 -26.21
CA HIS A 108 -21.27 0.15 -27.15
C HIS A 108 -20.54 0.49 -28.47
N ARG A 109 -19.76 1.58 -28.55
CA ARG A 109 -19.05 2.00 -29.77
C ARG A 109 -17.58 1.62 -29.78
N LEU A 110 -17.27 0.34 -29.60
CA LEU A 110 -15.88 -0.11 -29.49
C LEU A 110 -15.64 -1.41 -30.25
N GLU A 111 -14.53 -1.44 -30.98
CA GLU A 111 -14.00 -2.66 -31.56
C GLU A 111 -13.22 -3.42 -30.47
N VAL A 112 -13.70 -4.63 -30.15
CA VAL A 112 -13.01 -5.52 -29.21
C VAL A 112 -11.98 -6.32 -30.00
N LEU A 113 -10.70 -6.09 -29.71
CA LEU A 113 -9.59 -6.79 -30.36
C LEU A 113 -9.38 -8.17 -29.74
N SER A 114 -9.41 -8.23 -28.40
CA SER A 114 -9.24 -9.48 -27.65
C SER A 114 -9.86 -9.37 -26.25
N ALA A 115 -10.26 -10.51 -25.67
CA ALA A 115 -10.81 -10.59 -24.32
C ALA A 115 -10.47 -11.95 -23.69
N THR A 116 -10.64 -12.07 -22.37
CA THR A 116 -10.59 -13.40 -21.74
C THR A 116 -11.71 -14.31 -22.27
N PRO A 117 -11.55 -15.66 -22.29
CA PRO A 117 -12.50 -16.60 -22.93
C PRO A 117 -13.93 -16.66 -22.36
N GLN A 118 -14.30 -15.75 -21.47
CA GLN A 118 -15.65 -15.60 -20.94
C GLN A 118 -16.52 -14.77 -21.89
N ASP A 119 -17.82 -14.72 -21.61
CA ASP A 119 -18.76 -13.83 -22.28
C ASP A 119 -18.26 -12.37 -22.25
N ILE A 120 -18.11 -11.77 -23.43
CA ILE A 120 -17.64 -10.39 -23.62
C ILE A 120 -18.54 -9.40 -22.87
N LEU A 121 -19.85 -9.66 -22.78
CA LEU A 121 -20.77 -8.79 -22.05
C LEU A 121 -20.44 -8.77 -20.55
N ALA A 122 -20.23 -9.95 -19.96
CA ALA A 122 -19.85 -10.08 -18.55
C ALA A 122 -18.47 -9.46 -18.27
N VAL A 123 -17.51 -9.66 -19.18
CA VAL A 123 -16.18 -9.03 -19.08
C VAL A 123 -16.30 -7.51 -19.08
N ARG A 124 -17.13 -6.97 -19.95
CA ARG A 124 -17.37 -5.53 -20.08
C ARG A 124 -18.08 -4.96 -18.87
N GLU A 125 -19.12 -5.60 -18.36
CA GLU A 125 -19.81 -5.16 -17.14
C GLU A 125 -18.86 -5.09 -15.95
N ALA A 126 -18.03 -6.11 -15.75
CA ALA A 126 -17.05 -6.13 -14.68
C ALA A 126 -16.01 -4.99 -14.82
N ILE A 127 -15.58 -4.68 -16.04
CA ILE A 127 -14.68 -3.56 -16.31
C ILE A 127 -15.38 -2.23 -16.04
N VAL A 128 -16.61 -2.05 -16.52
CA VAL A 128 -17.38 -0.83 -16.28
C VAL A 128 -17.52 -0.55 -14.79
N ASN A 129 -17.88 -1.55 -13.99
CA ASN A 129 -17.96 -1.44 -12.53
C ASN A 129 -16.60 -1.07 -11.90
N ALA A 130 -15.51 -1.64 -12.41
CA ALA A 130 -14.17 -1.30 -11.95
C ALA A 130 -13.77 0.16 -12.27
N LEU A 131 -14.16 0.66 -13.45
CA LEU A 131 -13.95 2.06 -13.83
C LEU A 131 -14.82 3.01 -13.00
N GLU A 132 -16.06 2.65 -12.66
CA GLU A 132 -16.90 3.42 -11.73
C GLU A 132 -16.23 3.58 -10.37
N GLY A 133 -15.64 2.50 -9.83
CA GLY A 133 -14.83 2.56 -8.61
C GLY A 133 -13.63 3.49 -8.71
N ILE A 134 -12.93 3.50 -9.86
CA ILE A 134 -11.83 4.44 -10.10
C ILE A 134 -12.33 5.89 -10.15
N LEU A 135 -13.47 6.13 -10.82
CA LEU A 135 -14.06 7.47 -10.97
C LEU A 135 -14.61 8.05 -9.67
N PHE A 136 -14.88 7.23 -8.66
CA PHE A 136 -15.19 7.71 -7.32
C PHE A 136 -14.00 8.47 -6.69
N PHE A 137 -12.76 8.08 -7.01
CA PHE A 137 -11.55 8.67 -6.44
C PHE A 137 -11.00 9.83 -7.29
N ASP A 138 -11.77 10.92 -7.36
CA ASP A 138 -11.27 12.19 -7.87
C ASP A 138 -10.22 12.82 -6.92
N PHE A 139 -9.70 14.00 -7.29
CA PHE A 139 -8.71 14.69 -6.48
C PHE A 139 -9.20 14.97 -5.04
N ASN A 140 -10.44 15.43 -4.88
CA ASN A 140 -10.96 15.82 -3.57
C ASN A 140 -11.20 14.59 -2.68
N GLN A 141 -11.73 13.52 -3.26
CA GLN A 141 -11.90 12.26 -2.55
C GLN A 141 -10.56 11.67 -2.09
N LEU A 142 -9.51 11.81 -2.90
CA LEU A 142 -8.16 11.40 -2.53
C LEU A 142 -7.51 12.28 -1.45
N GLU A 143 -7.85 13.57 -1.38
CA GLU A 143 -7.45 14.43 -0.24
C GLU A 143 -8.19 14.04 1.03
N ASN A 144 -9.50 13.78 0.97
CA ASN A 144 -10.27 13.27 2.11
C ASN A 144 -9.70 11.93 2.64
N GLU A 145 -9.30 11.03 1.74
CA GLU A 145 -8.60 9.80 2.10
C GLU A 145 -7.25 10.05 2.79
N ALA A 146 -6.53 11.12 2.41
CA ALA A 146 -5.30 11.51 3.07
C ALA A 146 -5.55 12.00 4.51
N GLU A 147 -6.64 12.71 4.76
CA GLU A 147 -7.05 13.12 6.11
C GLU A 147 -7.41 11.91 6.97
N ILE A 148 -8.18 10.96 6.42
CA ILE A 148 -8.48 9.69 7.10
C ILE A 148 -7.18 8.95 7.42
N PHE A 149 -6.28 8.80 6.45
CA PHE A 149 -4.97 8.17 6.64
C PHE A 149 -4.17 8.84 7.77
N SER A 150 -4.12 10.17 7.77
CA SER A 150 -3.44 10.96 8.79
C SER A 150 -4.06 10.75 10.18
N SER A 151 -5.39 10.67 10.27
CA SER A 151 -6.09 10.42 11.55
C SER A 151 -5.80 9.04 12.14
N ILE A 152 -5.53 8.04 11.29
CA ILE A 152 -5.23 6.66 11.69
C ILE A 152 -3.79 6.51 12.16
N TYR A 153 -2.84 7.05 11.40
CA TYR A 153 -1.41 6.78 11.60
C TYR A 153 -0.64 7.91 12.29
N GLY A 154 -1.11 9.16 12.17
CA GLY A 154 -0.27 10.33 12.44
C GLY A 154 1.05 10.21 11.68
N ARG A 155 2.16 10.07 12.40
CA ARG A 155 3.47 9.77 11.80
C ARG A 155 3.61 8.28 11.51
N VAL A 156 3.94 7.95 10.26
CA VAL A 156 4.28 6.59 9.83
C VAL A 156 5.72 6.26 10.22
N GLY A 157 5.92 5.24 11.05
CA GLY A 157 7.26 4.75 11.41
C GLY A 157 8.09 4.22 10.23
N ILE A 158 9.39 4.01 10.49
CA ILE A 158 10.32 3.44 9.50
C ILE A 158 9.91 1.99 9.20
N LEU A 159 10.01 1.58 7.93
CA LEU A 159 9.84 0.20 7.49
C LEU A 159 11.12 -0.28 6.79
N PRO A 160 11.54 -1.53 7.00
CA PRO A 160 12.58 -2.15 6.17
C PRO A 160 12.21 -2.10 4.68
N PRO A 161 13.18 -2.00 3.75
CA PRO A 161 12.89 -1.91 2.31
C PRO A 161 12.06 -3.07 1.76
N ASP A 162 12.23 -4.28 2.30
CA ASP A 162 11.49 -5.47 1.92
C ASP A 162 10.07 -5.53 2.53
N MET A 163 9.75 -4.62 3.46
CA MET A 163 8.44 -4.49 4.10
C MET A 163 7.58 -3.38 3.50
N TYR A 164 7.99 -2.76 2.39
CA TYR A 164 7.11 -1.84 1.67
C TYR A 164 5.84 -2.52 1.18
N LEU A 165 4.74 -1.76 1.14
CA LEU A 165 3.38 -2.24 0.88
C LEU A 165 2.78 -3.18 1.95
N SER A 166 3.43 -3.36 3.11
CA SER A 166 2.81 -4.07 4.23
C SER A 166 1.63 -3.31 4.83
N ILE A 167 0.74 -4.03 5.51
CA ILE A 167 -0.16 -3.43 6.51
C ILE A 167 0.73 -3.02 7.68
N LEU A 168 0.75 -1.73 8.02
CA LEU A 168 1.44 -1.25 9.21
C LEU A 168 0.44 -1.20 10.36
N LEU A 169 0.79 -1.80 11.49
CA LEU A 169 0.08 -1.60 12.75
C LEU A 169 1.02 -0.98 13.77
N GLN A 170 0.55 0.05 14.46
CA GLN A 170 1.33 0.77 15.46
C GLN A 170 0.90 0.32 16.86
N ALA A 171 1.64 -0.61 17.47
CA ALA A 171 1.39 -1.02 18.86
C ALA A 171 1.86 0.03 19.89
N THR A 172 2.84 0.84 19.50
CA THR A 172 3.42 1.89 20.32
C THR A 172 3.34 3.24 19.60
N GLN A 173 3.84 4.28 20.25
CA GLN A 173 4.18 5.58 19.68
C GLN A 173 5.56 5.97 20.21
N GLY A 174 6.41 6.55 19.36
CA GLY A 174 7.79 6.88 19.72
C GLY A 174 8.72 5.65 19.77
N CYS A 175 9.87 5.81 20.45
CA CYS A 175 10.88 4.77 20.60
C CYS A 175 11.18 4.47 22.07
N SER A 176 11.16 3.19 22.46
CA SER A 176 11.46 2.69 23.82
C SER A 176 12.89 3.03 24.29
N TYR A 177 13.82 3.18 23.35
CA TYR A 177 15.23 3.49 23.62
C TYR A 177 15.55 4.99 23.44
N ASN A 178 15.18 5.57 22.30
CA ASN A 178 15.33 6.98 21.89
C ASN A 178 16.69 7.67 22.17
N LYS A 179 17.75 6.90 22.37
CA LYS A 179 19.10 7.39 22.75
C LYS A 179 20.16 7.21 21.67
N CYS A 180 19.84 6.57 20.55
CA CYS A 180 20.78 6.45 19.42
C CYS A 180 21.27 7.85 18.98
N SER A 181 22.57 7.99 18.75
CA SER A 181 23.22 9.25 18.34
C SER A 181 22.89 9.64 16.90
N TYR A 182 22.66 8.64 16.03
CA TYR A 182 22.35 8.85 14.61
C TYR A 182 20.85 8.99 14.31
N CYS A 183 19.97 8.54 15.22
CA CYS A 183 18.54 8.52 14.96
C CYS A 183 17.87 9.82 15.44
N ASN A 184 17.51 10.68 14.49
CA ASN A 184 16.72 11.89 14.76
C ASN A 184 15.21 11.68 14.60
N PHE A 185 14.78 10.51 14.12
CA PHE A 185 13.39 10.28 13.71
C PHE A 185 12.39 10.36 14.86
N TYR A 186 12.75 9.80 16.03
CA TYR A 186 11.90 9.73 17.24
C TYR A 186 12.25 10.77 18.31
N LYS A 187 13.21 11.66 18.05
CA LYS A 187 13.67 12.66 19.03
C LYS A 187 12.54 13.65 19.33
N GLY A 188 12.38 13.99 20.60
CA GLY A 188 11.34 14.90 21.07
C GLY A 188 9.96 14.26 21.27
N GLU A 189 9.79 12.98 20.92
CA GLU A 189 8.54 12.27 21.15
C GLU A 189 8.58 11.36 22.38
N SER A 190 7.52 11.43 23.17
CA SER A 190 7.30 10.55 24.32
C SER A 190 6.94 9.14 23.86
N TYR A 191 7.62 8.15 24.43
CA TYR A 191 7.26 6.75 24.20
C TYR A 191 5.98 6.40 24.96
N ARG A 192 5.03 5.76 24.27
CA ARG A 192 3.80 5.23 24.86
C ARG A 192 3.40 3.92 24.20
N ILE A 193 2.87 3.01 25.01
CA ILE A 193 2.26 1.76 24.56
C ILE A 193 0.76 2.01 24.41
N LYS A 194 0.16 1.60 23.29
CA LYS A 194 -1.30 1.65 23.14
C LYS A 194 -1.94 0.66 24.13
N SER A 195 -3.08 1.03 24.70
CA SER A 195 -3.92 0.04 25.39
C SER A 195 -4.50 -0.98 24.39
N GLU A 196 -5.01 -2.10 24.90
CA GLU A 196 -5.64 -3.13 24.06
C GLU A 196 -6.82 -2.57 23.25
N GLY A 197 -7.66 -1.72 23.87
CA GLY A 197 -8.76 -1.04 23.17
C GLY A 197 -8.28 -0.08 22.07
N GLU A 198 -7.23 0.71 22.34
CA GLU A 198 -6.65 1.61 21.33
C GLU A 198 -6.02 0.83 20.17
N PHE A 199 -5.36 -0.29 20.46
CA PHE A 199 -4.73 -1.12 19.44
C PHE A 199 -5.78 -1.83 18.58
N LEU A 200 -6.83 -2.38 19.18
CA LEU A 200 -7.95 -2.99 18.45
C LEU A 200 -8.67 -1.96 17.58
N LYS A 201 -8.91 -0.75 18.10
CA LYS A 201 -9.46 0.35 17.29
C LYS A 201 -8.56 0.65 16.09
N HIS A 202 -7.24 0.79 16.31
CA HIS A 202 -6.29 1.03 15.24
C HIS A 202 -6.30 -0.10 14.19
N ILE A 203 -6.35 -1.38 14.60
CA ILE A 203 -6.47 -2.51 13.67
C ILE A 203 -7.71 -2.36 12.78
N ARG A 204 -8.87 -2.07 13.38
CA ARG A 204 -10.14 -1.93 12.66
C ARG A 204 -10.16 -0.74 11.74
N ASP A 205 -9.61 0.40 12.17
CA ASP A 205 -9.48 1.59 11.34
C ASP A 205 -8.57 1.32 10.12
N VAL A 206 -7.41 0.68 10.32
CA VAL A 206 -6.48 0.31 9.25
C VAL A 206 -7.13 -0.68 8.26
N LYS A 207 -7.83 -1.68 8.79
CA LYS A 207 -8.56 -2.68 7.99
C LYS A 207 -9.69 -2.02 7.18
N GLY A 208 -10.43 -1.11 7.79
CA GLY A 208 -11.49 -0.32 7.13
C GLY A 208 -10.94 0.59 6.05
N PHE A 209 -9.84 1.29 6.32
CA PHE A 209 -9.16 2.15 5.35
C PHE A 209 -8.72 1.36 4.11
N PHE A 210 -8.08 0.21 4.27
CA PHE A 210 -7.71 -0.60 3.10
C PHE A 210 -8.91 -1.25 2.42
N GLY A 211 -9.89 -1.75 3.20
CA GLY A 211 -11.14 -2.32 2.69
C GLY A 211 -10.90 -3.38 1.60
N GLY A 212 -11.53 -3.18 0.44
CA GLY A 212 -11.38 -4.05 -0.73
C GLY A 212 -9.95 -4.18 -1.26
N SER A 213 -9.04 -3.29 -0.88
CA SER A 213 -7.62 -3.30 -1.29
C SER A 213 -6.72 -4.15 -0.40
N LEU A 214 -7.24 -4.75 0.68
CA LEU A 214 -6.48 -5.66 1.54
C LEU A 214 -5.74 -6.78 0.78
N PRO A 215 -6.31 -7.42 -0.27
CA PRO A 215 -5.62 -8.47 -1.02
C PRO A 215 -4.29 -8.05 -1.66
N LEU A 216 -4.08 -6.75 -1.90
CA LEU A 216 -2.80 -6.21 -2.39
C LEU A 216 -1.67 -6.33 -1.34
N ARG A 217 -2.03 -6.45 -0.06
CA ARG A 217 -1.11 -6.52 1.08
C ARG A 217 -0.80 -7.97 1.41
N LYS A 218 0.48 -8.34 1.33
CA LYS A 218 0.94 -9.73 1.55
C LYS A 218 1.60 -9.95 2.90
N GLN A 219 1.81 -8.88 3.67
CA GLN A 219 2.60 -8.88 4.89
C GLN A 219 2.03 -7.85 5.86
N LEU A 220 2.19 -8.12 7.15
CA LEU A 220 1.83 -7.21 8.23
C LEU A 220 3.07 -6.87 9.02
N PHE A 221 3.34 -5.58 9.19
CA PHE A 221 4.43 -5.08 10.00
C PHE A 221 3.87 -4.48 11.28
N LEU A 222 4.18 -5.10 12.42
CA LEU A 222 3.96 -4.51 13.73
C LEU A 222 5.07 -3.51 13.97
N GLY A 223 4.81 -2.27 13.57
CA GLY A 223 5.80 -1.22 13.50
C GLY A 223 5.75 -0.25 14.66
N GLU A 224 6.25 0.95 14.37
CA GLU A 224 6.98 1.79 15.34
C GLU A 224 8.26 1.13 15.85
N ALA A 225 9.09 1.91 16.55
CA ALA A 225 10.52 1.64 16.72
C ALA A 225 10.87 0.19 17.07
N ASN A 226 10.47 -0.31 18.25
CA ASN A 226 10.84 -1.65 18.75
C ASN A 226 9.62 -2.33 19.37
N ALA A 227 8.58 -2.59 18.59
CA ALA A 227 7.33 -3.13 19.12
C ALA A 227 7.51 -4.48 19.87
N LEU A 228 8.52 -5.30 19.53
CA LEU A 228 8.79 -6.54 20.27
C LEU A 228 9.45 -6.34 21.64
N ASP A 229 9.83 -5.12 22.03
CA ASP A 229 10.30 -4.80 23.39
C ASP A 229 9.16 -4.86 24.42
N LEU A 230 7.90 -4.93 23.96
CA LEU A 230 6.72 -5.00 24.82
C LEU A 230 6.71 -6.27 25.70
N PRO A 231 6.11 -6.21 26.90
CA PRO A 231 5.94 -7.38 27.76
C PRO A 231 5.28 -8.55 27.00
N GLN A 232 5.75 -9.78 27.23
CA GLN A 232 5.31 -10.96 26.46
C GLN A 232 3.79 -11.15 26.50
N ALA A 233 3.19 -11.11 27.69
CA ALA A 233 1.75 -11.27 27.85
C ALA A 233 0.94 -10.25 27.02
N LEU A 234 1.40 -9.00 26.91
CA LEU A 234 0.73 -7.98 26.09
C LEU A 234 0.92 -8.24 24.59
N LEU A 235 2.13 -8.63 24.16
CA LEU A 235 2.36 -9.01 22.76
C LEU A 235 1.50 -10.17 22.33
N LEU A 236 1.36 -11.20 23.16
CA LEU A 236 0.52 -12.36 22.84
C LEU A 236 -0.93 -11.95 22.61
N ARG A 237 -1.47 -11.05 23.44
CA ARG A 237 -2.82 -10.48 23.26
C ARG A 237 -2.94 -9.66 21.98
N PHE A 238 -1.97 -8.79 21.70
CA PHE A 238 -1.95 -8.03 20.44
C PHE A 238 -1.89 -8.95 19.22
N PHE A 239 -1.07 -10.00 19.26
CA PHE A 239 -1.00 -10.98 18.19
C PHE A 239 -2.33 -11.73 18.05
N GLU A 240 -3.01 -12.05 19.14
CA GLU A 240 -4.35 -12.63 19.13
C GLU A 240 -5.35 -11.72 18.39
N GLU A 241 -5.41 -10.44 18.73
CA GLU A 241 -6.28 -9.46 18.05
C GLU A 241 -5.97 -9.36 16.55
N ILE A 242 -4.69 -9.31 16.17
CA ILE A 242 -4.27 -9.26 14.77
C ILE A 242 -4.73 -10.52 14.02
N ASN A 243 -4.57 -11.70 14.63
CA ASN A 243 -4.96 -12.97 14.03
C ASN A 243 -6.49 -13.08 13.90
N GLN A 244 -7.24 -12.61 14.90
CA GLN A 244 -8.70 -12.55 14.89
C GLN A 244 -9.24 -11.56 13.85
N GLU A 245 -8.55 -10.45 13.58
CA GLU A 245 -9.04 -9.47 12.61
C GLU A 245 -8.60 -9.77 11.17
N PHE A 246 -7.38 -10.27 10.94
CA PHE A 246 -6.86 -10.44 9.57
C PHE A 246 -6.95 -11.85 9.01
N HIS A 247 -7.22 -12.87 9.84
CA HIS A 247 -7.39 -14.27 9.42
C HIS A 247 -6.27 -14.74 8.47
N PHE A 248 -5.05 -14.94 8.96
CA PHE A 248 -3.93 -15.44 8.16
C PHE A 248 -4.31 -16.77 7.48
N LYS A 249 -3.89 -16.97 6.22
CA LYS A 249 -4.32 -18.13 5.41
C LYS A 249 -4.09 -19.46 6.12
N GLY A 250 -5.18 -20.25 6.21
CA GLY A 250 -5.33 -21.48 6.99
C GLY A 250 -6.79 -21.67 7.44
N ASN A 251 -7.51 -20.56 7.64
CA ASN A 251 -8.95 -20.55 7.90
C ASN A 251 -9.70 -20.09 6.64
N SER A 252 -10.73 -20.83 6.23
CA SER A 252 -11.40 -20.77 4.94
C SER A 252 -11.93 -19.37 4.56
N GLU A 253 -11.70 -18.98 3.30
CA GLU A 253 -12.29 -17.79 2.63
C GLU A 253 -13.84 -17.83 2.59
N ALA A 254 -14.48 -18.92 3.03
CA ALA A 254 -15.90 -19.22 2.84
C ALA A 254 -16.87 -18.62 3.88
N GLU A 255 -16.42 -18.25 5.10
CA GLU A 255 -17.36 -17.99 6.20
C GLU A 255 -17.73 -16.51 6.45
N SER A 256 -16.97 -15.53 5.92
CA SER A 256 -17.15 -14.13 6.32
C SER A 256 -17.62 -13.17 5.22
N GLY A 257 -17.60 -13.57 3.94
CA GLY A 257 -17.92 -12.69 2.81
C GLY A 257 -17.03 -11.43 2.70
N ARG A 258 -15.94 -11.35 3.48
CA ARG A 258 -15.03 -10.20 3.54
C ARG A 258 -13.70 -10.53 2.86
N PRO A 259 -13.07 -9.57 2.16
CA PRO A 259 -11.78 -9.80 1.52
C PRO A 259 -10.68 -10.05 2.56
N THR A 260 -10.14 -11.27 2.58
CA THR A 260 -9.03 -11.64 3.46
C THR A 260 -7.69 -11.39 2.75
N PRO A 261 -6.74 -10.67 3.37
CA PRO A 261 -5.42 -10.47 2.78
C PRO A 261 -4.61 -11.78 2.76
N PRO A 262 -3.82 -12.07 1.70
CA PRO A 262 -2.95 -13.23 1.63
C PRO A 262 -1.67 -13.03 2.47
N LEU A 263 -1.84 -12.79 3.78
CA LEU A 263 -0.73 -12.46 4.67
C LEU A 263 0.18 -13.66 4.90
N LYS A 264 1.49 -13.45 4.71
CA LYS A 264 2.53 -14.45 4.97
C LYS A 264 2.89 -14.56 6.46
N GLY A 265 2.60 -13.51 7.23
CA GLY A 265 2.86 -13.44 8.67
C GLY A 265 3.07 -12.02 9.16
N ILE A 266 3.48 -11.94 10.42
CA ILE A 266 3.77 -10.73 11.17
C ILE A 266 5.29 -10.53 11.21
N TYR A 267 5.71 -9.28 11.01
CA TYR A 267 7.09 -8.83 10.94
C TYR A 267 7.24 -7.66 11.91
N SER A 268 8.40 -7.51 12.57
CA SER A 268 8.59 -6.40 13.52
C SER A 268 10.06 -6.11 13.79
N PHE A 269 10.31 -4.96 14.40
CA PHE A 269 11.61 -4.60 14.94
C PHE A 269 11.78 -5.05 16.39
N LEU A 270 13.02 -5.36 16.74
CA LEU A 270 13.48 -5.57 18.12
C LEU A 270 14.76 -4.78 18.34
N SER A 271 14.86 -4.12 19.49
CA SER A 271 16.10 -3.45 19.89
C SER A 271 17.18 -4.48 20.22
N ALA A 272 18.42 -4.25 19.83
CA ALA A 272 19.56 -5.01 20.37
C ALA A 272 19.75 -4.76 21.89
N PHE A 273 19.25 -3.63 22.40
CA PHE A 273 19.40 -3.16 23.78
C PHE A 273 18.07 -3.18 24.55
N HIS A 274 17.23 -4.18 24.26
CA HIS A 274 15.90 -4.27 24.85
C HIS A 274 15.96 -4.51 26.37
N LYS A 275 15.05 -3.85 27.10
CA LYS A 275 14.92 -4.00 28.56
C LYS A 275 14.33 -5.35 28.96
N ASN A 276 13.44 -5.91 28.13
CA ASN A 276 12.74 -7.17 28.37
C ASN A 276 13.35 -8.26 27.48
N ARG A 277 14.28 -9.06 28.01
CA ARG A 277 14.91 -10.13 27.24
C ARG A 277 13.90 -11.21 26.87
N LYS A 278 13.65 -11.37 25.58
CA LYS A 278 12.85 -12.47 25.03
C LYS A 278 13.68 -13.75 25.04
N THR A 279 13.11 -14.81 25.57
CA THR A 279 13.68 -16.16 25.57
C THR A 279 13.40 -16.85 24.23
N SER A 280 14.00 -18.02 24.01
CA SER A 280 13.63 -18.90 22.89
C SER A 280 12.15 -19.26 22.92
N ASP A 281 11.61 -19.50 24.11
CA ASP A 281 10.23 -19.93 24.31
C ASP A 281 9.27 -18.78 24.00
N ASP A 282 9.61 -17.55 24.42
CA ASP A 282 8.84 -16.35 24.06
C ASP A 282 8.73 -16.19 22.52
N PHE A 283 9.82 -16.44 21.79
CA PHE A 283 9.80 -16.40 20.32
C PHE A 283 9.03 -17.57 19.72
N ALA A 284 9.08 -18.76 20.33
CA ALA A 284 8.30 -19.90 19.88
C ALA A 284 6.79 -19.62 20.01
N GLU A 285 6.34 -19.00 21.10
CA GLU A 285 4.95 -18.58 21.26
C GLU A 285 4.53 -17.55 20.20
N LEU A 286 5.37 -16.54 19.95
CA LEU A 286 5.08 -15.53 18.93
C LEU A 286 5.08 -16.13 17.51
N GLN A 287 5.98 -17.08 17.23
CA GLN A 287 6.01 -17.81 15.96
C GLN A 287 4.74 -18.63 15.74
N ALA A 288 4.25 -19.30 16.81
CA ALA A 288 2.97 -20.01 16.79
C ALA A 288 1.79 -19.05 16.49
N LYS A 289 1.92 -17.76 16.85
CA LYS A 289 0.98 -16.69 16.48
C LYS A 289 1.35 -15.92 15.21
N HIS A 290 2.12 -16.54 14.31
CA HIS A 290 2.49 -16.03 12.98
C HIS A 290 3.57 -14.95 12.93
N LEU A 291 4.39 -14.75 13.98
CA LEU A 291 5.66 -14.04 13.80
C LEU A 291 6.55 -14.80 12.80
N ARG A 292 7.10 -14.10 11.81
CA ARG A 292 7.94 -14.71 10.76
C ARG A 292 9.35 -14.16 10.69
N ARG A 293 9.54 -12.89 11.03
CA ARG A 293 10.85 -12.25 10.98
C ARG A 293 10.94 -11.11 11.99
N VAL A 294 12.11 -11.03 12.61
CA VAL A 294 12.50 -9.94 13.50
C VAL A 294 13.67 -9.21 12.85
N TYR A 295 13.57 -7.89 12.76
CA TYR A 295 14.66 -7.01 12.34
C TYR A 295 15.34 -6.46 13.59
N ILE A 296 16.64 -6.70 13.73
CA ILE A 296 17.39 -6.29 14.93
C ILE A 296 18.29 -5.11 14.57
N GLY A 297 18.10 -3.98 15.24
CA GLY A 297 18.96 -2.81 15.13
C GLY A 297 20.28 -3.00 15.89
N MET A 298 21.21 -3.79 15.35
CA MET A 298 22.53 -4.02 15.95
C MET A 298 23.48 -2.83 15.70
N GLU A 299 23.42 -2.24 14.50
CA GLU A 299 24.25 -1.14 13.98
C GLU A 299 25.77 -1.41 13.91
N THR A 300 26.39 -1.89 14.99
CA THR A 300 27.82 -2.21 15.06
C THR A 300 28.11 -3.28 16.11
N GLY A 301 29.10 -4.13 15.85
CA GLY A 301 29.63 -5.12 16.80
C GLY A 301 30.72 -4.58 17.72
N SER A 302 31.11 -3.30 17.58
CA SER A 302 32.18 -2.68 18.38
C SER A 302 31.61 -1.99 19.61
N ASN A 303 31.93 -2.51 20.80
CA ASN A 303 31.58 -1.89 22.09
C ASN A 303 32.04 -0.42 22.22
N ARG A 304 33.10 -0.03 21.51
CA ARG A 304 33.59 1.35 21.49
C ARG A 304 32.66 2.28 20.71
N LEU A 305 32.08 1.81 19.61
CA LEU A 305 31.19 2.59 18.74
C LEU A 305 29.73 2.57 19.22
N LEU A 306 29.35 1.63 20.09
CA LEU A 306 28.02 1.56 20.71
C LEU A 306 27.79 2.58 21.83
N LYS A 307 28.86 3.21 22.33
CA LYS A 307 28.80 4.27 23.34
C LYS A 307 28.59 5.62 22.69
#